data_AF-A0A0Q0N9E3-F1
#
_entry.id   AF-A0A0Q0N9E3-F1
#
_cell.length_a   1.000
_cell.length_b   1.000
_cell.length_c   1.000
_cell.angle_alpha   90.00
_cell.angle_beta   90.00
_cell.angle_gamma   90.00
#
_symmetry.space_group_name_H-M   'P 1'
#
loop_
_entity.id
_entity.type
_entity.pdbx_description
1 polymer ?
#
loop_
_entity_poly.entity_id
_entity_poly.type
_entity_poly.pdbx_seq_one_letter_code
_entity_poly.pdbx_strand_id
1 'polypeptide(L)'
;MCTRKVGSEEHTILQSLGGRKVSKNICCEKCNNFLGAEIDEPFSNRFSELCAIIDVKRQRNKKSIIIKSIFESDGVTFDFSKSTLIPSRYPANKITTINDNLSCVEIIRSSEKNVKNLLNNVLMSSDFKNASIIRMDVSSISKIVSQKSLWDFNFSILDFRSVAKTLLTELSTCISNDALRCGNYKDIINFISGFELNDRKYMRPVHANNLPYREKLGMFQHTAYIRLIPGIGCLGVLSLFNTFTFAVVLSEIWEGQDYLAIHMVDPTTGQTKTVKLDNMFEESINDWTTWLYSDQELAIWESNPLFFKRESLNKFFIHSNGSSN
;
A
#
# COMPACT_ATOMS: atom_id res chain seq x y z
N MET A 1 4.64 17.50 -17.39
CA MET A 1 3.42 16.81 -17.89
C MET A 1 2.92 17.44 -19.20
N CYS A 2 2.46 16.65 -20.19
CA CYS A 2 1.96 17.17 -21.47
C CYS A 2 0.44 17.35 -21.47
N THR A 3 -0.03 18.57 -21.73
CA THR A 3 -1.45 18.97 -21.80
C THR A 3 -2.10 18.66 -23.17
N ARG A 4 -1.79 17.50 -23.76
CA ARG A 4 -2.37 17.10 -25.07
C ARG A 4 -3.89 16.89 -24.97
N LYS A 5 -4.61 17.01 -26.10
CA LYS A 5 -6.07 16.86 -26.19
C LYS A 5 -6.60 15.46 -25.76
N VAL A 6 -5.78 14.42 -25.86
CA VAL A 6 -6.11 13.07 -25.38
C VAL A 6 -5.11 12.69 -24.30
N GLY A 7 -5.57 12.61 -23.05
CA GLY A 7 -4.76 12.15 -21.94
C GLY A 7 -4.93 10.66 -21.66
N SER A 8 -3.97 10.10 -20.92
CA SER A 8 -3.97 8.71 -20.47
C SER A 8 -4.81 8.58 -19.20
N GLU A 9 -5.36 7.38 -18.96
CA GLU A 9 -6.06 7.08 -17.71
C GLU A 9 -5.06 6.98 -16.56
N GLU A 10 -5.13 7.95 -15.66
CA GLU A 10 -4.35 8.01 -14.43
C GLU A 10 -5.26 7.74 -13.24
N HIS A 11 -4.89 6.81 -12.37
CA HIS A 11 -5.67 6.58 -11.15
C HIS A 11 -5.38 7.67 -10.12
N THR A 12 -6.42 8.17 -9.44
CA THR A 12 -6.23 9.13 -8.32
C THR A 12 -5.30 8.52 -7.28
N ILE A 13 -5.71 7.40 -6.67
CA ILE A 13 -4.85 6.59 -5.81
C ILE A 13 -4.27 5.48 -6.68
N LEU A 14 -2.98 5.18 -6.53
CA LEU A 14 -2.33 4.16 -7.36
C LEU A 14 -3.09 2.85 -7.37
N GLN A 15 -3.28 2.28 -8.56
CA GLN A 15 -3.99 1.03 -8.75
C GLN A 15 -3.34 -0.14 -7.97
N SER A 16 -2.01 -0.12 -7.83
CA SER A 16 -1.23 -1.09 -7.06
C SER A 16 -1.57 -1.07 -5.57
N LEU A 17 -2.11 0.06 -5.07
CA LEU A 17 -2.62 0.29 -3.72
C LEU A 17 -4.15 0.14 -3.64
N GLY A 18 -4.80 -0.37 -4.70
CA GLY A 18 -6.25 -0.62 -4.68
C GLY A 18 -7.12 0.54 -5.15
N GLY A 19 -6.53 1.63 -5.65
CA GLY A 19 -7.30 2.74 -6.23
C GLY A 19 -8.21 2.34 -7.40
N ARG A 20 -9.24 3.15 -7.64
CA ARG A 20 -10.34 2.87 -8.58
C ARG A 20 -10.74 4.05 -9.45
N LYS A 21 -10.71 5.26 -8.90
CA LYS A 21 -11.05 6.49 -9.60
C LYS A 21 -9.93 6.87 -10.56
N VAL A 22 -10.30 7.31 -11.75
CA VAL A 22 -9.36 7.68 -12.81
C VAL A 22 -9.64 9.09 -13.35
N SER A 23 -8.61 9.73 -13.89
CA SER A 23 -8.67 10.98 -14.63
C SER A 23 -7.87 10.89 -15.93
N LYS A 24 -8.32 11.58 -16.97
CA LYS A 24 -7.60 11.72 -18.26
C LYS A 24 -6.96 13.10 -18.43
N ASN A 25 -6.98 13.92 -17.38
CA ASN A 25 -6.72 15.35 -17.53
C ASN A 25 -5.27 15.75 -17.21
N ILE A 26 -4.51 14.87 -16.56
CA ILE A 26 -3.20 15.23 -16.00
C ILE A 26 -2.05 15.03 -16.99
N CYS A 27 -2.00 13.91 -17.70
CA CYS A 27 -0.84 13.55 -18.49
C CYS A 27 -1.19 12.74 -19.75
N CYS A 28 -0.31 12.82 -20.75
CA CYS A 28 -0.36 11.94 -21.92
C CYS A 28 0.22 10.57 -21.58
N GLU A 29 0.01 9.58 -22.45
CA GLU A 29 0.51 8.21 -22.26
C GLU A 29 2.03 8.13 -22.04
N LYS A 30 2.82 8.91 -22.79
CA LYS A 30 4.28 8.93 -22.63
C LYS A 30 4.70 9.41 -21.24
N CYS A 31 4.09 10.50 -20.77
CA CYS A 31 4.36 11.02 -19.42
C CYS A 31 3.86 10.06 -18.35
N ASN A 32 2.68 9.44 -18.55
CA ASN A 32 2.14 8.44 -17.62
C ASN A 32 3.12 7.27 -17.47
N ASN A 33 3.57 6.68 -18.58
CA ASN A 33 4.51 5.55 -18.54
C ASN A 33 5.84 5.91 -17.87
N PHE A 34 6.39 7.10 -18.17
CA PHE A 34 7.62 7.57 -17.56
C PHE A 34 7.47 7.76 -16.05
N LEU A 35 6.47 8.53 -15.60
CA LEU A 35 6.22 8.76 -14.17
C LEU A 35 5.81 7.47 -13.45
N GLY A 36 5.07 6.60 -14.13
CA GLY A 36 4.68 5.29 -13.62
C GLY A 36 5.88 4.44 -13.22
N ALA A 37 6.92 4.40 -14.07
CA ALA A 37 8.16 3.69 -13.80
C ALA A 37 9.07 4.44 -12.80
N GLU A 38 9.14 5.77 -12.89
CA GLU A 38 10.08 6.58 -12.11
C GLU A 38 9.63 6.77 -10.64
N ILE A 39 8.35 7.07 -10.41
CA ILE A 39 7.86 7.49 -9.08
C ILE A 39 6.75 6.59 -8.54
N ASP A 40 5.82 6.10 -9.36
CA ASP A 40 4.66 5.36 -8.84
C ASP A 40 4.98 3.90 -8.49
N GLU A 41 5.77 3.21 -9.33
CA GLU A 41 6.20 1.84 -9.07
C GLU A 41 7.07 1.77 -7.80
N PRO A 42 8.13 2.57 -7.64
CA PRO A 42 8.91 2.59 -6.40
C PRO A 42 8.07 2.91 -5.16
N PHE A 43 7.20 3.94 -5.23
CA PHE A 43 6.35 4.32 -4.11
C PHE A 43 5.40 3.20 -3.70
N SER A 44 4.70 2.58 -4.66
CA SER A 44 3.77 1.50 -4.33
C SER A 44 4.45 0.21 -3.90
N ASN A 45 5.68 -0.05 -4.35
CA ASN A 45 6.48 -1.20 -3.91
C ASN A 45 6.83 -1.13 -2.42
N ARG A 46 6.95 0.06 -1.83
CA ARG A 46 7.16 0.22 -0.36
C ARG A 46 6.02 -0.37 0.45
N PHE A 47 4.81 -0.40 -0.11
CA PHE A 47 3.63 -0.95 0.54
C PHE A 47 3.30 -2.36 0.07
N SER A 48 4.16 -3.00 -0.73
CA SER A 48 3.89 -4.33 -1.30
C SER A 48 3.61 -5.38 -0.23
N GLU A 49 4.37 -5.37 0.86
CA GLU A 49 4.15 -6.28 1.99
C GLU A 49 2.80 -6.03 2.66
N LEU A 50 2.51 -4.78 3.03
CA LEU A 50 1.22 -4.40 3.62
C LEU A 50 0.06 -4.78 2.70
N CYS A 51 0.20 -4.54 1.40
CA CYS A 51 -0.80 -4.91 0.42
C CYS A 51 -1.03 -6.43 0.36
N ALA A 52 0.01 -7.25 0.54
CA ALA A 52 -0.12 -8.70 0.61
C ALA A 52 -0.78 -9.15 1.90
N ILE A 53 -0.47 -8.49 3.03
CA ILE A 53 -1.04 -8.76 4.37
C ILE A 53 -2.54 -8.51 4.41
N ILE A 54 -3.00 -7.42 3.80
CA ILE A 54 -4.42 -7.05 3.86
C ILE A 54 -5.21 -7.51 2.63
N ASP A 55 -4.57 -8.26 1.72
CA ASP A 55 -5.14 -8.73 0.46
C ASP A 55 -5.79 -7.61 -0.39
N VAL A 56 -5.00 -6.59 -0.72
CA VAL A 56 -5.47 -5.47 -1.55
C VAL A 56 -5.98 -5.97 -2.91
N LYS A 57 -7.23 -5.62 -3.23
CA LYS A 57 -7.86 -5.94 -4.52
C LYS A 57 -7.42 -4.94 -5.58
N ARG A 58 -6.77 -5.42 -6.63
CA ARG A 58 -6.34 -4.61 -7.80
C ARG A 58 -7.33 -4.76 -8.95
N GLN A 59 -7.54 -3.71 -9.74
CA GLN A 59 -8.54 -3.67 -10.82
C GLN A 59 -8.14 -4.46 -12.09
N ARG A 60 -6.84 -4.69 -12.31
CA ARG A 60 -6.34 -5.54 -13.41
C ARG A 60 -6.24 -6.97 -12.86
N ASN A 61 -6.48 -7.99 -13.70
CA ASN A 61 -6.24 -9.42 -13.44
C ASN A 61 -4.76 -9.77 -13.12
N LYS A 62 -4.02 -8.87 -12.46
CA LYS A 62 -2.69 -9.11 -11.95
C LYS A 62 -2.80 -10.06 -10.76
N LYS A 63 -1.90 -11.04 -10.73
CA LYS A 63 -1.76 -12.00 -9.63
C LYS A 63 -1.65 -11.25 -8.30
N SER A 64 -2.24 -11.81 -7.24
CA SER A 64 -2.04 -11.35 -5.86
C SER A 64 -0.55 -11.20 -5.58
N ILE A 65 -0.21 -10.24 -4.73
CA ILE A 65 1.17 -10.06 -4.29
C ILE A 65 1.57 -11.32 -3.52
N ILE A 66 2.75 -11.85 -3.85
CA ILE A 66 3.36 -12.98 -3.14
C ILE A 66 4.69 -12.45 -2.61
N ILE A 67 4.81 -12.37 -1.30
CA ILE A 67 6.10 -12.15 -0.65
C ILE A 67 6.77 -13.51 -0.55
N LYS A 68 7.92 -13.69 -1.19
CA LYS A 68 8.58 -14.99 -1.25
C LYS A 68 9.44 -15.23 -0.02
N SER A 69 9.52 -16.50 0.40
CA SER A 69 10.47 -16.97 1.41
C SER A 69 10.47 -16.13 2.68
N ILE A 70 9.29 -15.74 3.17
CA ILE A 70 9.18 -14.88 4.35
C ILE A 70 9.54 -15.60 5.64
N PHE A 71 9.48 -16.93 5.61
CA PHE A 71 9.64 -17.78 6.77
C PHE A 71 10.15 -19.16 6.36
N GLU A 72 11.00 -19.75 7.20
CA GLU A 72 11.41 -21.15 7.10
C GLU A 72 11.19 -21.83 8.45
N SER A 73 10.60 -23.03 8.41
CA SER A 73 10.46 -23.91 9.58
C SER A 73 10.55 -25.35 9.15
N ASP A 74 11.29 -26.16 9.91
CA ASP A 74 11.46 -27.59 9.66
C ASP A 74 11.90 -27.90 8.21
N GLY A 75 12.75 -27.03 7.64
CA GLY A 75 13.21 -27.13 6.25
C GLY A 75 12.16 -26.80 5.18
N VAL A 76 10.95 -26.38 5.58
CA VAL A 76 9.91 -25.87 4.68
C VAL A 76 10.00 -24.35 4.60
N THR A 77 10.15 -23.84 3.38
CA THR A 77 10.06 -22.41 3.09
C THR A 77 8.62 -22.02 2.78
N PHE A 78 8.17 -20.90 3.33
CA PHE A 78 6.84 -20.36 3.15
C PHE A 78 6.88 -19.01 2.44
N ASP A 79 6.01 -18.86 1.46
CA ASP A 79 5.65 -17.58 0.86
C ASP A 79 4.40 -17.04 1.58
N PHE A 80 4.12 -15.75 1.39
CA PHE A 80 2.95 -15.10 1.95
C PHE A 80 2.13 -14.43 0.87
N SER A 81 0.85 -14.77 0.81
CA SER A 81 -0.10 -14.21 -0.15
C SER A 81 -1.51 -14.27 0.38
N LYS A 82 -2.35 -13.28 0.05
CA LYS A 82 -3.76 -13.24 0.46
C LYS A 82 -3.95 -13.46 1.96
N SER A 83 -3.16 -12.74 2.76
CA SER A 83 -3.19 -12.86 4.22
C SER A 83 -2.87 -14.25 4.78
N THR A 84 -2.26 -15.15 4.00
CA THR A 84 -1.94 -16.52 4.42
C THR A 84 -0.53 -16.96 4.04
N LEU A 85 0.05 -17.87 4.84
CA LEU A 85 1.31 -18.55 4.55
C LEU A 85 1.06 -19.74 3.63
N ILE A 86 1.80 -19.81 2.53
CA ILE A 86 1.71 -20.86 1.54
C ILE A 86 3.09 -21.55 1.46
N PRO A 87 3.19 -22.87 1.70
CA PRO A 87 4.45 -23.57 1.53
C PRO A 87 4.91 -23.47 0.07
N SER A 88 6.14 -22.98 -0.15
CA SER A 88 6.72 -22.77 -1.48
C SER A 88 7.84 -23.73 -1.81
N ARG A 89 8.54 -24.23 -0.79
CA ARG A 89 9.57 -25.27 -0.93
C ARG A 89 9.51 -26.24 0.25
N TYR A 90 9.59 -27.53 -0.04
CA TYR A 90 9.68 -28.58 0.96
C TYR A 90 11.10 -29.12 1.06
N PRO A 91 11.50 -29.66 2.22
CA PRO A 91 12.76 -30.37 2.32
C PRO A 91 12.72 -31.64 1.46
N ALA A 92 13.91 -32.10 1.08
CA ALA A 92 14.07 -33.42 0.50
C ALA A 92 13.53 -34.48 1.47
N ASN A 93 13.04 -35.59 0.92
CA ASN A 93 12.59 -36.71 1.73
C ASN A 93 13.80 -37.23 2.52
N LYS A 94 13.63 -37.44 3.82
CA LYS A 94 14.71 -37.94 4.68
C LYS A 94 14.51 -39.44 4.87
N ILE A 95 15.51 -40.22 4.44
CA ILE A 95 15.53 -41.66 4.61
C ILE A 95 16.65 -41.98 5.60
N THR A 96 16.31 -42.64 6.70
CA THR A 96 17.25 -43.03 7.74
C THR A 96 17.24 -44.55 7.88
N THR A 97 18.34 -45.22 7.52
CA THR A 97 18.48 -46.66 7.71
C THR A 97 18.72 -46.94 9.20
N ILE A 98 17.82 -47.72 9.81
CA ILE A 98 17.91 -48.15 11.20
C ILE A 98 18.79 -49.40 11.30
N ASN A 99 18.61 -50.33 10.36
CA ASN A 99 19.45 -51.51 10.13
C ASN A 99 19.25 -52.01 8.70
N ASP A 100 19.94 -53.10 8.31
CA ASP A 100 19.93 -53.65 6.96
C ASP A 100 18.53 -53.95 6.39
N ASN A 101 17.53 -54.18 7.25
CA ASN A 101 16.17 -54.54 6.84
C ASN A 101 15.12 -53.48 7.20
N LEU A 102 15.52 -52.37 7.81
CA LEU A 102 14.58 -51.37 8.33
C LEU A 102 15.07 -49.95 8.05
N SER A 103 14.21 -49.17 7.40
CA SER A 103 14.43 -47.74 7.16
C SER A 103 13.23 -46.92 7.62
N CYS A 104 13.50 -45.73 8.13
CA CYS A 104 12.50 -44.70 8.40
C CYS A 104 12.48 -43.69 7.25
N VAL A 105 11.29 -43.38 6.74
CA VAL A 105 11.10 -42.39 5.67
C VAL A 105 10.24 -41.24 6.20
N GLU A 106 10.80 -40.05 6.24
CA GLU A 106 10.13 -38.83 6.67
C GLU A 106 9.77 -37.96 5.46
N ILE A 107 8.48 -37.61 5.34
CA ILE A 107 7.91 -36.84 4.21
C ILE A 107 7.06 -35.70 4.77
N ILE A 108 7.38 -34.46 4.38
CA ILE A 108 6.64 -33.25 4.80
C ILE A 108 6.00 -32.59 3.58
N ARG A 109 4.67 -32.47 3.51
CA ARG A 109 3.94 -31.83 2.36
C ARG A 109 2.69 -31.06 2.83
N SER A 110 2.12 -30.20 1.96
CA SER A 110 0.91 -29.39 2.24
C SER A 110 -0.38 -30.18 2.44
N SER A 111 -0.43 -31.44 2.01
CA SER A 111 -1.64 -32.25 2.13
C SER A 111 -1.32 -33.72 2.27
N GLU A 112 -2.19 -34.45 2.96
CA GLU A 112 -2.10 -35.90 3.12
C GLU A 112 -2.09 -36.61 1.75
N LYS A 113 -2.86 -36.12 0.77
CA LYS A 113 -2.84 -36.64 -0.60
C LYS A 113 -1.44 -36.57 -1.23
N ASN A 114 -0.75 -35.44 -1.05
CA ASN A 114 0.60 -35.26 -1.58
C ASN A 114 1.62 -36.13 -0.83
N VAL A 115 1.44 -36.32 0.49
CA VAL A 115 2.25 -37.26 1.29
C VAL A 115 2.09 -38.68 0.74
N LYS A 116 0.85 -39.16 0.56
CA LYS A 116 0.56 -40.52 0.04
C LYS A 116 1.12 -40.74 -1.35
N ASN A 117 0.92 -39.77 -2.26
CA ASN A 117 1.46 -39.87 -3.62
C ASN A 117 2.99 -40.00 -3.63
N LEU A 118 3.67 -39.22 -2.78
CA LEU A 118 5.12 -39.27 -2.73
C LEU A 118 5.64 -40.52 -2.02
N LEU A 119 4.94 -40.99 -0.99
CA LEU A 119 5.25 -42.26 -0.34
C LEU A 119 5.19 -43.41 -1.35
N ASN A 120 4.15 -43.46 -2.18
CA ASN A 120 4.05 -44.47 -3.25
C ASN A 120 5.24 -44.39 -4.21
N ASN A 121 5.69 -43.19 -4.59
CA ASN A 121 6.87 -43.04 -5.45
C ASN A 121 8.16 -43.55 -4.77
N VAL A 122 8.30 -43.34 -3.46
CA VAL A 122 9.44 -43.89 -2.69
C VAL A 122 9.37 -45.41 -2.64
N LEU A 123 8.21 -46.00 -2.41
CA LEU A 123 8.03 -47.47 -2.36
C LEU A 123 8.25 -48.14 -3.72
N MET A 124 8.00 -47.42 -4.81
CA MET A 124 8.24 -47.91 -6.18
C MET A 124 9.70 -47.76 -6.62
N SER A 125 10.56 -47.11 -5.83
CA SER A 125 11.98 -46.99 -6.15
C SER A 125 12.69 -48.35 -6.03
N SER A 126 13.85 -48.48 -6.70
CA SER A 126 14.67 -49.69 -6.66
C SER A 126 14.99 -50.14 -5.23
N ASP A 127 15.19 -49.19 -4.34
CA ASP A 127 15.68 -49.40 -2.99
C ASP A 127 14.61 -49.98 -2.06
N PHE A 128 13.33 -49.83 -2.43
CA PHE A 128 12.18 -50.27 -1.62
C PHE A 128 11.22 -51.18 -2.37
N LYS A 129 11.62 -51.73 -3.53
CA LYS A 129 10.73 -52.38 -4.51
C LYS A 129 9.93 -53.59 -3.99
N ASN A 130 10.18 -54.08 -2.77
CA ASN A 130 9.40 -55.11 -2.09
C ASN A 130 9.18 -54.82 -0.59
N ALA A 131 9.39 -53.58 -0.15
CA ALA A 131 9.26 -53.21 1.25
C ALA A 131 7.78 -53.18 1.69
N SER A 132 7.50 -53.69 2.88
CA SER A 132 6.18 -53.57 3.53
C SER A 132 6.18 -52.44 4.56
N ILE A 133 5.13 -51.62 4.58
CA ILE A 133 4.96 -50.57 5.59
C ILE A 133 4.59 -51.23 6.92
N ILE A 134 5.46 -51.14 7.92
CA ILE A 134 5.22 -51.69 9.27
C ILE A 134 4.36 -50.74 10.11
N ARG A 135 4.59 -49.42 9.97
CA ARG A 135 3.88 -48.37 10.70
C ARG A 135 3.89 -47.09 9.89
N MET A 136 2.78 -46.34 9.94
CA MET A 136 2.66 -45.02 9.36
C MET A 136 1.94 -44.11 10.35
N ASP A 137 2.63 -43.06 10.80
CA ASP A 137 2.04 -41.99 11.60
C ASP A 137 1.87 -40.75 10.70
N VAL A 138 0.65 -40.19 10.67
CA VAL A 138 0.35 -38.95 9.94
C VAL A 138 -0.09 -37.91 10.94
N SER A 139 0.61 -36.78 10.99
CA SER A 139 0.27 -35.65 11.84
C SER A 139 0.15 -34.36 11.02
N SER A 140 -0.81 -33.53 11.39
CA SER A 140 -0.93 -32.16 10.87
C SER A 140 -0.24 -31.19 11.82
N ILE A 141 0.63 -30.34 11.27
CA ILE A 141 1.33 -29.30 12.04
C ILE A 141 0.76 -27.94 11.65
N SER A 142 0.19 -27.22 12.61
CA SER A 142 -0.16 -25.80 12.47
C SER A 142 0.76 -24.97 13.36
N LYS A 143 1.49 -24.02 12.79
CA LYS A 143 2.35 -23.09 13.54
C LYS A 143 1.88 -21.65 13.35
N ILE A 144 1.80 -20.91 14.45
CA ILE A 144 1.67 -19.46 14.45
C ILE A 144 3.08 -18.89 14.49
N VAL A 145 3.41 -18.02 13.55
CA VAL A 145 4.73 -17.44 13.42
C VAL A 145 4.65 -15.97 13.78
N SER A 146 5.40 -15.56 14.80
CA SER A 146 5.62 -14.15 15.10
C SER A 146 6.77 -13.64 14.25
N GLN A 147 6.49 -12.92 13.17
CA GLN A 147 7.53 -12.20 12.44
C GLN A 147 7.74 -10.85 13.10
N LYS A 148 9.01 -10.53 13.43
CA LYS A 148 9.36 -9.17 13.85
C LYS A 148 9.09 -8.24 12.67
N SER A 149 8.19 -7.28 12.83
CA SER A 149 7.89 -6.31 11.78
C SER A 149 9.19 -5.61 11.36
N LEU A 150 9.63 -5.84 10.12
CA LEU A 150 10.82 -5.22 9.52
C LEU A 150 10.50 -3.84 8.92
N TRP A 151 9.37 -3.25 9.28
CA TRP A 151 8.82 -2.12 8.55
C TRP A 151 9.54 -0.85 8.94
N ASP A 152 10.48 -0.46 8.07
CA ASP A 152 11.12 0.85 8.10
C ASP A 152 10.69 1.62 6.86
N PHE A 153 9.74 2.54 7.04
CA PHE A 153 9.28 3.42 5.99
C PHE A 153 10.16 4.67 5.98
N ASN A 154 11.17 4.67 5.12
CA ASN A 154 11.93 5.87 4.82
C ASN A 154 11.49 6.43 3.46
N PHE A 155 10.69 7.49 3.50
CA PHE A 155 10.18 8.15 2.29
C PHE A 155 11.21 9.14 1.74
N SER A 156 11.38 9.09 0.43
CA SER A 156 12.29 9.93 -0.34
C SER A 156 11.52 10.99 -1.13
N ILE A 157 12.27 11.91 -1.73
CA ILE A 157 11.78 12.88 -2.71
C ILE A 157 10.92 12.25 -3.83
N LEU A 158 11.28 11.05 -4.31
CA LEU A 158 10.53 10.36 -5.36
C LEU A 158 9.15 9.90 -4.88
N ASP A 159 9.06 9.51 -3.61
CA ASP A 159 7.79 9.12 -2.99
C ASP A 159 6.86 10.32 -2.88
N PHE A 160 7.39 11.47 -2.47
CA PHE A 160 6.63 12.72 -2.40
C PHE A 160 6.18 13.22 -3.78
N ARG A 161 6.97 12.99 -4.84
CA ARG A 161 6.52 13.25 -6.22
C ARG A 161 5.32 12.37 -6.61
N SER A 162 5.31 11.10 -6.21
CA SER A 162 4.16 10.20 -6.45
C SER A 162 2.92 10.60 -5.65
N VAL A 163 3.09 11.02 -4.40
CA VAL A 163 2.02 11.61 -3.57
C VAL A 163 1.44 12.86 -4.23
N ALA A 164 2.29 13.80 -4.66
CA ALA A 164 1.88 15.01 -5.35
C ALA A 164 1.13 14.68 -6.65
N LYS A 165 1.60 13.71 -7.43
CA LYS A 165 0.93 13.23 -8.66
C LYS A 165 -0.47 12.68 -8.34
N THR A 166 -0.59 11.86 -7.29
CA THR A 166 -1.86 11.30 -6.80
C THR A 166 -2.86 12.42 -6.47
N LEU A 167 -2.43 13.43 -5.70
CA LEU A 167 -3.29 14.53 -5.28
C LEU A 167 -3.65 15.49 -6.43
N LEU A 168 -2.69 15.80 -7.31
CA LEU A 168 -2.97 16.55 -8.53
C LEU A 168 -3.98 15.79 -9.42
N THR A 169 -3.88 14.45 -9.46
CA THR A 169 -4.86 13.58 -10.14
C THR A 169 -6.25 13.73 -9.56
N GLU A 170 -6.40 13.71 -8.24
CA GLU A 170 -7.69 13.95 -7.58
C GLU A 170 -8.24 15.34 -7.91
N LEU A 171 -7.40 16.37 -7.84
CA LEU A 171 -7.78 17.75 -8.12
C LEU A 171 -8.39 17.89 -9.52
N SER A 172 -7.82 17.23 -10.54
CA SER A 172 -8.37 17.32 -11.90
C SER A 172 -9.75 16.71 -12.11
N THR A 173 -10.25 15.97 -11.12
CA THR A 173 -11.63 15.45 -11.12
C THR A 173 -12.61 16.42 -10.44
N CYS A 174 -12.08 17.51 -9.90
CA CYS A 174 -12.79 18.52 -9.13
C CYS A 174 -12.87 19.86 -9.88
N ILE A 175 -11.85 20.20 -10.67
CA ILE A 175 -11.78 21.48 -11.39
C ILE A 175 -11.80 21.28 -12.91
N SER A 176 -12.06 22.37 -13.64
CA SER A 176 -12.01 22.36 -15.10
C SER A 176 -10.57 22.17 -15.61
N ASN A 177 -10.45 21.64 -16.83
CA ASN A 177 -9.15 21.48 -17.49
C ASN A 177 -8.43 22.82 -17.69
N ASP A 178 -9.17 23.91 -17.92
CA ASP A 178 -8.60 25.23 -18.11
C ASP A 178 -8.03 25.77 -16.78
N ALA A 179 -8.75 25.56 -15.67
CA ALA A 179 -8.25 25.92 -14.34
C ALA A 179 -6.98 25.13 -13.97
N LEU A 180 -6.91 23.84 -14.30
CA LEU A 180 -5.70 23.06 -14.07
C LEU A 180 -4.51 23.54 -14.93
N ARG A 181 -4.79 24.16 -16.08
CA ARG A 181 -3.79 24.59 -17.09
C ARG A 181 -3.44 26.08 -17.04
N CYS A 182 -4.10 26.88 -16.20
CA CYS A 182 -3.92 28.34 -16.15
C CYS A 182 -2.56 28.80 -15.59
N GLY A 183 -1.68 27.87 -15.21
CA GLY A 183 -0.32 28.15 -14.73
C GLY A 183 -0.17 28.07 -13.21
N ASN A 184 -1.26 28.16 -12.45
CA ASN A 184 -1.24 28.13 -10.98
C ASN A 184 -0.65 26.84 -10.38
N TYR A 185 -0.60 25.75 -11.17
CA TYR A 185 -0.06 24.45 -10.78
C TYR A 185 1.29 24.14 -11.44
N LYS A 186 1.92 25.11 -12.12
CA LYS A 186 3.18 24.90 -12.85
C LYS A 186 4.30 24.39 -11.94
N ASP A 187 4.37 24.95 -10.74
CA ASP A 187 5.36 24.64 -9.72
C ASP A 187 5.26 23.18 -9.26
N ILE A 188 4.06 22.74 -8.85
CA ILE A 188 3.86 21.34 -8.48
C ILE A 188 4.04 20.38 -9.66
N ILE A 189 3.68 20.79 -10.88
CA ILE A 189 3.92 20.00 -12.10
C ILE A 189 5.43 19.85 -12.36
N ASN A 190 6.22 20.90 -12.14
CA ASN A 190 7.68 20.86 -12.27
C ASN A 190 8.29 19.93 -11.23
N PHE A 191 7.82 19.98 -9.99
CA PHE A 191 8.20 19.06 -8.93
C PHE A 191 7.90 17.61 -9.29
N ILE A 192 6.66 17.30 -9.68
CA ILE A 192 6.26 15.94 -10.12
C ILE A 192 7.12 15.49 -11.31
N SER A 193 7.44 16.40 -12.23
CA SER A 193 8.23 16.09 -13.43
C SER A 193 9.75 16.02 -13.16
N GLY A 194 10.21 16.31 -11.94
CA GLY A 194 11.62 16.27 -11.56
C GLY A 194 12.45 17.46 -12.03
N PHE A 195 11.82 18.53 -12.51
CA PHE A 195 12.51 19.78 -12.88
C PHE A 195 12.88 20.63 -11.65
N GLU A 196 12.17 20.45 -10.54
CA GLU A 196 12.47 21.07 -9.25
C GLU A 196 12.49 19.97 -8.18
N LEU A 197 13.55 19.93 -7.36
CA LEU A 197 13.75 18.88 -6.35
C LEU A 197 13.59 19.39 -4.92
N ASN A 198 13.05 20.60 -4.74
CA ASN A 198 12.81 21.16 -3.41
C ASN A 198 11.48 20.63 -2.84
N ASP A 199 11.50 19.48 -2.17
CA ASP A 199 10.33 18.91 -1.48
C ASP A 199 9.76 19.83 -0.40
N ARG A 200 10.63 20.54 0.33
CA ARG A 200 10.26 21.38 1.46
C ARG A 200 9.25 22.46 1.09
N LYS A 201 9.30 22.93 -0.15
CA LYS A 201 8.35 23.92 -0.66
C LYS A 201 6.92 23.35 -0.70
N TYR A 202 6.78 22.09 -1.11
CA TYR A 202 5.49 21.48 -1.42
C TYR A 202 4.95 20.60 -0.29
N MET A 203 5.80 19.99 0.51
CA MET A 203 5.40 19.07 1.58
C MET A 203 5.12 19.82 2.88
N ARG A 204 4.06 19.41 3.59
CA ARG A 204 3.75 19.88 4.95
C ARG A 204 3.59 18.67 5.88
N PRO A 205 4.07 18.74 7.13
CA PRO A 205 3.80 17.71 8.13
C PRO A 205 2.28 17.62 8.32
N VAL A 206 1.71 16.42 8.56
CA VAL A 206 0.27 16.26 8.89
C VAL A 206 0.08 15.25 10.00
N HIS A 207 -0.70 15.64 11.01
CA HIS A 207 -1.26 14.70 11.97
C HIS A 207 -2.62 14.20 11.50
N ALA A 208 -2.75 12.89 11.29
CA ALA A 208 -3.96 12.23 10.80
C ALA A 208 -5.23 12.53 11.62
N ASN A 209 -5.07 12.89 12.90
CA ASN A 209 -6.18 13.20 13.80
C ASN A 209 -6.92 14.50 13.44
N ASN A 210 -6.36 15.36 12.58
CA ASN A 210 -6.91 16.69 12.32
C ASN A 210 -7.79 16.76 11.05
N LEU A 211 -8.13 15.61 10.47
CA LEU A 211 -8.98 15.58 9.27
C LEU A 211 -10.47 15.75 9.66
N PRO A 212 -11.22 16.67 8.99
CA PRO A 212 -12.55 17.11 9.41
C PRO A 212 -13.63 16.08 9.07
N TYR A 213 -13.35 15.23 8.08
CA TYR A 213 -14.24 14.17 7.66
C TYR A 213 -13.70 12.82 8.13
N ARG A 214 -14.50 12.07 8.89
CA ARG A 214 -14.06 10.84 9.57
C ARG A 214 -14.92 9.63 9.27
N GLU A 215 -15.69 9.65 8.19
CA GLU A 215 -16.39 8.44 7.79
C GLU A 215 -15.40 7.33 7.43
N LYS A 216 -15.75 6.10 7.82
CA LYS A 216 -14.97 4.90 7.54
C LYS A 216 -15.75 4.00 6.58
N LEU A 217 -15.12 3.64 5.48
CA LEU A 217 -15.60 2.59 4.57
C LEU A 217 -15.29 1.19 5.09
N GLY A 218 -14.17 1.04 5.81
CA GLY A 218 -13.71 -0.24 6.31
C GLY A 218 -12.56 -0.08 7.29
N MET A 219 -11.97 -1.21 7.68
CA MET A 219 -10.81 -1.24 8.58
C MET A 219 -9.58 -0.56 7.95
N PHE A 220 -9.35 -0.86 6.67
CA PHE A 220 -8.34 -0.20 5.86
C PHE A 220 -9.01 0.78 4.91
N GLN A 221 -8.49 1.99 4.83
CA GLN A 221 -8.98 3.00 3.91
C GLN A 221 -7.84 3.87 3.41
N HIS A 222 -7.92 4.20 2.13
CA HIS A 222 -7.19 5.29 1.53
C HIS A 222 -8.11 6.48 1.39
N THR A 223 -7.58 7.68 1.63
CA THR A 223 -8.35 8.91 1.45
C THR A 223 -7.49 9.98 0.77
N ALA A 224 -7.98 10.56 -0.31
CA ALA A 224 -7.43 11.76 -0.93
C ALA A 224 -8.37 12.93 -0.65
N TYR A 225 -7.85 13.96 0.00
CA TYR A 225 -8.54 15.23 0.27
C TYR A 225 -7.99 16.30 -0.67
N ILE A 226 -8.86 17.15 -1.19
CA ILE A 226 -8.52 18.34 -1.94
C ILE A 226 -9.30 19.50 -1.38
N ARG A 227 -8.60 20.53 -0.91
CA ARG A 227 -9.18 21.76 -0.39
C ARG A 227 -8.71 22.92 -1.26
N LEU A 228 -9.66 23.69 -1.75
CA LEU A 228 -9.45 24.89 -2.56
C LEU A 228 -10.00 26.07 -1.77
N ILE A 229 -9.15 27.04 -1.44
CA ILE A 229 -9.51 28.17 -0.57
C ILE A 229 -9.24 29.49 -1.30
N PRO A 230 -10.27 30.31 -1.56
CA PRO A 230 -10.12 31.57 -2.28
C PRO A 230 -9.08 32.48 -1.60
N GLY A 231 -8.15 33.03 -2.38
CA GLY A 231 -7.08 33.91 -1.90
C GLY A 231 -5.93 33.22 -1.16
N ILE A 232 -6.01 31.91 -0.89
CA ILE A 232 -4.99 31.16 -0.14
C ILE A 232 -4.33 30.07 -0.99
N GLY A 233 -5.11 29.30 -1.78
CA GLY A 233 -4.53 28.27 -2.64
C GLY A 233 -5.24 26.92 -2.60
N CYS A 234 -4.48 25.89 -2.94
CA CYS A 234 -4.93 24.51 -3.08
C CYS A 234 -4.04 23.57 -2.29
N LEU A 235 -4.64 22.80 -1.39
CA LEU A 235 -3.97 21.77 -0.62
C LEU A 235 -4.55 20.40 -0.94
N GLY A 236 -3.67 19.40 -1.06
CA GLY A 236 -4.05 18.00 -1.03
C GLY A 236 -3.54 17.28 0.21
N VAL A 237 -4.32 16.32 0.72
CA VAL A 237 -3.87 15.36 1.74
C VAL A 237 -4.15 13.94 1.30
N LEU A 238 -3.12 13.09 1.31
CA LEU A 238 -3.24 11.66 1.04
C LEU A 238 -3.05 10.89 2.33
N SER A 239 -4.05 10.13 2.74
CA SER A 239 -3.95 9.13 3.80
C SER A 239 -3.98 7.73 3.19
N LEU A 240 -2.98 6.90 3.49
CA LEU A 240 -2.92 5.51 3.07
C LEU A 240 -3.06 4.56 4.26
N PHE A 241 -3.96 3.57 4.11
CA PHE A 241 -4.25 2.55 5.12
C PHE A 241 -4.61 3.16 6.49
N ASN A 242 -5.23 4.34 6.51
CA ASN A 242 -5.48 5.16 7.71
C ASN A 242 -4.25 5.40 8.60
N THR A 243 -3.04 5.23 8.06
CA THR A 243 -1.79 5.18 8.84
C THR A 243 -0.79 6.22 8.33
N PHE A 244 -0.50 6.21 7.03
CA PHE A 244 0.48 7.11 6.43
C PHE A 244 -0.23 8.32 5.90
N THR A 245 0.11 9.52 6.36
CA THR A 245 -0.55 10.76 5.92
C THR A 245 0.47 11.73 5.36
N PHE A 246 0.15 12.32 4.22
CA PHE A 246 1.01 13.25 3.49
C PHE A 246 0.19 14.48 3.08
N ALA A 247 0.67 15.70 3.35
CA ALA A 247 0.10 16.91 2.76
C ALA A 247 1.01 17.48 1.69
N VAL A 248 0.36 18.02 0.66
CA VAL A 248 1.00 18.68 -0.47
C VAL A 248 0.29 20.00 -0.74
N VAL A 249 1.04 21.09 -0.78
CA VAL A 249 0.59 22.36 -1.36
C VAL A 249 0.63 22.21 -2.87
N LEU A 250 -0.54 22.12 -3.49
CA LEU A 250 -0.68 21.97 -4.95
C LEU A 250 -0.59 23.35 -5.65
N SER A 251 -1.06 24.40 -4.98
CA SER A 251 -0.92 25.79 -5.43
C SER A 251 -1.02 26.74 -4.24
N GLU A 252 -0.30 27.87 -4.29
CA GLU A 252 -0.37 28.93 -3.29
C GLU A 252 -1.40 30.01 -3.66
N ILE A 253 -2.13 29.84 -4.77
CA ILE A 253 -3.12 30.80 -5.25
C ILE A 253 -4.33 30.04 -5.78
N TRP A 254 -5.52 30.45 -5.33
CA TRP A 254 -6.79 29.98 -5.87
C TRP A 254 -7.78 31.14 -5.89
N GLU A 255 -8.32 31.44 -7.08
CA GLU A 255 -9.26 32.55 -7.27
C GLU A 255 -10.71 32.06 -7.49
N GLY A 256 -10.91 30.74 -7.54
CA GLY A 256 -12.22 30.13 -7.68
C GLY A 256 -12.99 30.10 -6.35
N GLN A 257 -14.08 29.34 -6.32
CA GLN A 257 -14.91 29.17 -5.13
C GLN A 257 -14.26 28.26 -4.08
N ASP A 258 -14.68 28.42 -2.83
CA ASP A 258 -14.30 27.52 -1.76
C ASP A 258 -14.88 26.12 -1.99
N TYR A 259 -14.03 25.11 -1.94
CA TYR A 259 -14.40 23.75 -2.33
C TYR A 259 -13.59 22.69 -1.59
N LEU A 260 -14.28 21.65 -1.11
CA LEU A 260 -13.66 20.46 -0.53
C LEU A 260 -14.12 19.21 -1.29
N ALA A 261 -13.16 18.43 -1.78
CA ALA A 261 -13.40 17.08 -2.28
C ALA A 261 -12.64 16.04 -1.47
N ILE A 262 -13.31 14.91 -1.26
CA ILE A 262 -12.78 13.77 -0.53
C ILE A 262 -13.08 12.53 -1.35
N HIS A 263 -12.05 11.76 -1.68
CA HIS A 263 -12.18 10.45 -2.31
C HIS A 263 -11.63 9.38 -1.38
N MET A 264 -12.51 8.45 -0.99
CA MET A 264 -12.19 7.33 -0.12
C MET A 264 -12.25 6.02 -0.90
N VAL A 265 -11.36 5.10 -0.57
CA VAL A 265 -11.32 3.72 -1.09
C VAL A 265 -11.01 2.75 0.03
N ASP A 266 -11.81 1.70 0.19
CA ASP A 266 -11.40 0.51 0.92
C ASP A 266 -10.63 -0.39 -0.07
N PRO A 267 -9.32 -0.59 0.12
CA PRO A 267 -8.51 -1.34 -0.83
C PRO A 267 -8.77 -2.85 -0.81
N THR A 268 -9.42 -3.38 0.24
CA THR A 268 -9.69 -4.83 0.42
C THR A 268 -11.02 -5.24 -0.20
N THR A 269 -11.99 -4.33 -0.25
CA THR A 269 -13.28 -4.55 -0.90
C THR A 269 -13.34 -3.91 -2.29
N GLY A 270 -12.56 -2.85 -2.51
CA GLY A 270 -12.64 -1.99 -3.69
C GLY A 270 -13.81 -1.00 -3.63
N GLN A 271 -14.54 -0.92 -2.51
CA GLN A 271 -15.60 0.05 -2.31
C GLN A 271 -15.02 1.46 -2.31
N THR A 272 -15.73 2.40 -2.95
CA THR A 272 -15.32 3.80 -3.03
C THR A 272 -16.44 4.73 -2.62
N LYS A 273 -16.08 5.88 -2.07
CA LYS A 273 -17.01 6.99 -1.83
C LYS A 273 -16.34 8.31 -2.18
N THR A 274 -17.10 9.23 -2.75
CA THR A 274 -16.66 10.59 -2.99
C THR A 274 -17.63 11.56 -2.35
N VAL A 275 -17.08 12.54 -1.65
CA VAL A 275 -17.81 13.63 -1.00
C VAL A 275 -17.31 14.93 -1.60
N LYS A 276 -18.22 15.82 -1.96
CA LYS A 276 -17.95 17.16 -2.46
C LYS A 276 -18.78 18.14 -1.66
N LEU A 277 -18.14 19.17 -1.12
CA LEU A 277 -18.79 20.21 -0.34
C LEU A 277 -18.39 21.57 -0.93
N ASP A 278 -19.39 22.32 -1.35
CA ASP A 278 -19.25 23.69 -1.82
C ASP A 278 -19.57 24.63 -0.65
N ASN A 279 -18.86 25.77 -0.55
CA ASN A 279 -19.12 26.82 0.44
C ASN A 279 -19.17 26.29 1.89
N MET A 280 -18.06 25.73 2.38
CA MET A 280 -18.00 25.27 3.76
C MET A 280 -18.13 26.45 4.73
N PHE A 281 -18.91 26.29 5.80
CA PHE A 281 -19.07 27.32 6.83
C PHE A 281 -17.75 27.59 7.56
N GLU A 282 -17.50 28.86 7.89
CA GLU A 282 -16.26 29.43 8.46
C GLU A 282 -15.68 28.66 9.67
N GLU A 283 -16.52 28.07 10.52
CA GLU A 283 -16.06 27.38 11.74
C GLU A 283 -15.20 26.15 11.48
N SER A 284 -15.31 25.54 10.29
CA SER A 284 -14.45 24.42 9.88
C SER A 284 -13.19 24.85 9.10
N ILE A 285 -13.12 26.13 8.71
CA ILE A 285 -12.08 26.68 7.83
C ILE A 285 -10.81 26.99 8.62
N ASN A 286 -10.93 27.55 9.82
CA ASN A 286 -9.79 28.06 10.59
C ASN A 286 -8.79 26.97 11.00
N ASP A 287 -9.24 25.74 11.28
CA ASP A 287 -8.34 24.70 11.80
C ASP A 287 -7.31 24.20 10.78
N TRP A 288 -7.60 24.25 9.47
CA TRP A 288 -6.67 23.77 8.44
C TRP A 288 -5.69 24.85 8.01
N THR A 289 -6.17 26.05 7.73
CA THR A 289 -5.35 27.18 7.28
C THR A 289 -4.43 27.67 8.39
N THR A 290 -4.94 27.85 9.61
CA THR A 290 -4.08 28.27 10.73
C THR A 290 -3.00 27.25 11.02
N TRP A 291 -3.28 25.95 10.86
CA TRP A 291 -2.31 24.89 11.10
C TRP A 291 -1.26 24.77 9.96
N LEU A 292 -1.68 24.74 8.69
CA LEU A 292 -0.78 24.61 7.53
C LEU A 292 0.16 25.79 7.33
N TYR A 293 -0.27 26.97 7.76
CA TYR A 293 0.47 28.22 7.67
C TYR A 293 1.00 28.69 9.04
N SER A 294 0.96 27.83 10.08
CA SER A 294 1.64 28.16 11.33
C SER A 294 3.16 28.00 11.16
N ASP A 295 3.88 29.11 11.24
CA ASP A 295 5.36 29.14 11.15
C ASP A 295 6.03 28.24 12.21
N GLN A 296 5.35 27.95 13.33
CA GLN A 296 5.85 27.06 14.37
C GLN A 296 5.99 25.59 13.91
N GLU A 297 5.05 25.06 13.13
CA GLU A 297 5.11 23.68 12.63
C GLU A 297 6.18 23.52 11.54
N LEU A 298 6.36 24.55 10.69
CA LEU A 298 7.46 24.63 9.72
C LEU A 298 8.83 24.56 10.41
N ALA A 299 9.03 25.32 11.50
CA ALA A 299 10.28 25.31 12.27
C ALA A 299 10.56 23.97 12.98
N ILE A 300 9.53 23.27 13.45
CA ILE A 300 9.66 21.93 14.06
C ILE A 300 10.10 20.89 13.01
N TRP A 301 9.59 21.00 11.78
CA TRP A 301 10.00 20.11 10.69
C TRP A 301 11.43 20.41 10.21
N GLU A 302 11.79 21.69 10.09
CA GLU A 302 13.16 22.11 9.72
C GLU A 302 14.21 21.62 10.70
N SER A 303 13.85 21.49 11.98
CA SER A 303 14.72 20.96 13.04
C SER A 303 14.67 19.43 13.18
N ASN A 304 13.78 18.72 12.48
CA ASN A 304 13.58 17.28 12.69
C ASN A 304 13.05 16.52 11.44
N PRO A 305 13.90 16.27 10.42
CA PRO A 305 13.50 15.76 9.11
C PRO A 305 13.00 14.30 9.07
N LEU A 306 13.01 13.58 10.21
CA LEU A 306 12.63 12.16 10.31
C LEU A 306 11.27 11.92 10.98
N PHE A 307 10.41 12.94 11.08
CA PHE A 307 9.14 12.84 11.79
C PHE A 307 8.05 12.05 11.04
N PHE A 308 8.20 10.72 10.99
CA PHE A 308 7.09 9.76 10.91
C PHE A 308 7.04 9.02 12.24
N LYS A 309 6.27 9.54 13.21
CA LYS A 309 6.13 8.90 14.53
C LYS A 309 5.44 7.53 14.38
N ARG A 310 6.15 6.48 14.84
CA ARG A 310 5.81 5.04 14.83
C ARG A 310 4.58 4.65 15.68
N GLU A 311 3.76 5.60 16.15
CA GLU A 311 2.85 5.39 17.29
C GLU A 311 1.60 4.53 16.98
N SER A 312 1.29 4.24 15.72
CA SER A 312 0.05 3.52 15.36
C SER A 312 0.21 2.02 15.08
N LEU A 313 1.40 1.50 14.77
CA LEU A 313 1.56 0.08 14.37
C LEU A 313 1.47 -0.91 15.54
N ASN A 314 1.80 -0.50 16.76
CA ASN A 314 1.79 -1.40 17.93
C ASN A 314 0.37 -1.76 18.43
N LYS A 315 -0.69 -1.11 17.93
CA LYS A 315 -2.08 -1.40 18.32
C LYS A 315 -2.75 -2.48 17.46
N PHE A 316 -2.11 -2.95 16.39
CA PHE A 316 -2.73 -3.87 15.42
C PHE A 316 -2.54 -5.35 15.73
N PHE A 317 -1.80 -5.69 16.79
CA PHE A 317 -1.64 -7.07 17.23
C PHE A 317 -2.21 -7.24 18.63
N ILE A 318 -2.90 -8.38 18.82
CA ILE A 318 -3.55 -8.91 20.03
C ILE A 318 -5.03 -8.54 20.13
N HIS A 319 -5.91 -9.46 19.71
CA HIS A 319 -6.90 -10.13 20.57
C HIS A 319 -7.58 -11.27 19.79
N SER A 320 -7.13 -12.51 20.04
CA SER A 320 -8.02 -13.68 19.98
C SER A 320 -7.72 -14.55 21.19
N ASN A 321 -8.46 -14.30 22.27
CA ASN A 321 -8.57 -15.24 23.38
C ASN A 321 -9.21 -16.52 22.82
N GLY A 322 -8.41 -17.56 22.66
CA GLY A 322 -8.86 -18.92 22.43
C GLY A 322 -8.35 -19.78 23.57
N SER A 323 -9.16 -19.89 24.62
CA SER A 323 -9.04 -20.93 25.64
C SER A 323 -9.18 -22.29 24.96
N SER A 324 -8.12 -23.09 24.97
CA SER A 324 -8.18 -24.52 24.65
C SER A 324 -8.45 -25.30 25.93
N ASN A 325 -9.58 -26.00 25.98
CA ASN A 325 -9.69 -27.32 26.61
C ASN A 325 -9.39 -28.36 25.54
#